data_AF-A0A507FEQ6-F1
#
_entry.id   AF-A0A507FEQ6-F1
#
_cell.length_a   1.000
_cell.length_b   1.000
_cell.length_c   1.000
_cell.angle_alpha   90.00
_cell.angle_beta   90.00
_cell.angle_gamma   90.00
#
_symmetry.space_group_name_H-M   'P 1'
#
loop_
_entity.id
_entity.type
_entity.pdbx_description
1 polymer ?
#
loop_
_entity_poly.entity_id
_entity_poly.type
_entity_poly.pdbx_seq_one_letter_code
_entity_poly.pdbx_strand_id
1 'polypeptide(L)'
;MHPFAAVLVASAAVSLVYSHAVLIGPKSREGMDIGDGIKYVGNITRYAPDPSFPMCAGFPAAAPVQTYTAGSKLDIKWSVTIPHTSDPGVTISIQYQPSEEFMVLGSGIDDALTQASIQLPPNKSSTSAVLRFMWQSKDDGGFYIGCSDIVVNPSKDAVVGPSTITASIITTESPAKMAATGTSKSASTATGPAGMASVSAVVKPTLSVKSGSECTAVVVAAWLILVVSVSL
;
A
#
# COMPACT_ATOMS: atom_id res chain seq x y z
N MET A 1 -67.09 11.37 -8.72
CA MET A 1 -66.33 11.44 -7.46
C MET A 1 -65.17 10.47 -7.60
N HIS A 2 -63.94 10.95 -7.79
CA HIS A 2 -62.74 10.13 -7.95
C HIS A 2 -61.80 10.40 -6.77
N PRO A 3 -61.36 9.40 -6.00
CA PRO A 3 -60.38 9.60 -4.96
C PRO A 3 -58.99 9.73 -5.58
N PHE A 4 -58.30 10.83 -5.25
CA PHE A 4 -56.90 11.03 -5.59
C PHE A 4 -56.04 10.09 -4.73
N ALA A 5 -55.36 9.13 -5.38
CA ALA A 5 -54.34 8.32 -4.76
C ALA A 5 -53.05 9.16 -4.61
N ALA A 6 -52.73 9.56 -3.38
CA ALA A 6 -51.47 10.20 -3.06
C ALA A 6 -50.35 9.14 -3.04
N VAL A 7 -49.54 9.08 -4.10
CA VAL A 7 -48.31 8.29 -4.14
C VAL A 7 -47.25 9.05 -3.36
N LEU A 8 -47.00 8.62 -2.12
CA LEU A 8 -45.91 9.13 -1.29
C LEU A 8 -44.61 8.49 -1.78
N VAL A 9 -43.87 9.19 -2.63
CA VAL A 9 -42.51 8.79 -3.03
C VAL A 9 -41.58 9.06 -1.85
N ALA A 10 -41.36 8.04 -1.02
CA ALA A 10 -40.32 8.06 0.00
C ALA A 10 -38.96 8.00 -0.71
N SER A 11 -38.36 9.17 -0.94
CA SER A 11 -36.98 9.29 -1.41
C SER A 11 -36.04 8.72 -0.34
N ALA A 12 -35.69 7.45 -0.47
CA ALA A 12 -34.62 6.85 0.30
C ALA A 12 -33.31 7.52 -0.12
N ALA A 13 -32.86 8.50 0.66
CA ALA A 13 -31.51 9.04 0.57
C ALA A 13 -30.56 7.91 1.00
N VAL A 14 -30.10 7.12 0.02
CA VAL A 14 -29.02 6.16 0.23
C VAL A 14 -27.78 7.00 0.52
N SER A 15 -27.49 7.16 1.80
CA SER A 15 -26.26 7.79 2.26
C SER A 15 -25.13 6.89 1.76
N LEU A 16 -24.34 7.39 0.80
CA LEU A 16 -23.13 6.71 0.36
C LEU A 16 -22.16 6.72 1.53
N VAL A 17 -22.24 5.67 2.35
CA VAL A 17 -21.32 5.44 3.44
C VAL A 17 -20.01 4.96 2.83
N TYR A 18 -18.99 5.82 2.86
CA TYR A 18 -17.64 5.43 2.51
C TYR A 18 -17.06 4.67 3.71
N SER A 19 -16.66 3.40 3.50
CA SER A 19 -15.82 2.75 4.51
C SER A 19 -14.49 3.45 4.63
N HIS A 20 -13.83 3.25 5.77
CA HIS A 20 -12.53 3.81 6.05
C HIS A 20 -11.73 2.78 6.81
N ALA A 21 -10.45 2.64 6.49
CA ALA A 21 -9.55 1.81 7.27
C ALA A 21 -8.19 2.46 7.45
N VAL A 22 -7.67 2.34 8.66
CA VAL A 22 -6.39 2.93 9.07
C VAL A 22 -5.57 1.93 9.86
N LEU A 23 -4.27 1.91 9.61
CA LEU A 23 -3.30 1.20 10.44
C LEU A 23 -3.05 2.01 11.72
N ILE A 24 -3.39 1.42 12.86
CA ILE A 24 -3.28 2.02 14.20
C ILE A 24 -1.95 1.61 14.87
N GLY A 25 -1.52 0.36 14.71
CA GLY A 25 -0.33 -0.19 15.37
C GLY A 25 0.40 -1.19 14.46
N PRO A 26 1.71 -1.04 14.22
CA PRO A 26 2.57 0.08 14.61
C PRO A 26 2.09 1.40 13.98
N LYS A 27 2.45 2.54 14.59
CA LYS A 27 1.97 3.86 14.16
C LYS A 27 2.31 4.08 12.67
N SER A 28 1.33 4.52 11.89
CA SER A 28 1.55 4.85 10.49
C SER A 28 2.45 6.09 10.33
N ARG A 29 3.01 6.27 9.13
CA ARG A 29 3.65 7.52 8.73
C ARG A 29 2.70 8.69 8.93
N GLU A 30 3.26 9.84 9.28
CA GLU A 30 2.49 11.06 9.52
C GLU A 30 1.61 11.40 8.30
N GLY A 31 0.31 11.57 8.57
CA GLY A 31 -0.67 11.91 7.53
C GLY A 31 -1.39 10.71 6.92
N MET A 32 -0.90 9.48 7.11
CA MET A 32 -1.58 8.28 6.60
C MET A 32 -2.72 7.79 7.51
N ASP A 33 -2.70 8.19 8.78
CA ASP A 33 -3.69 7.87 9.81
C ASP A 33 -4.71 9.00 10.05
N ILE A 34 -4.69 10.06 9.24
CA ILE A 34 -5.61 11.20 9.40
C ILE A 34 -6.98 10.88 8.79
N GLY A 35 -8.01 11.05 9.63
CA GLY A 35 -9.41 10.90 9.25
C GLY A 35 -9.74 9.48 8.81
N ASP A 36 -9.91 9.33 7.51
CA ASP A 36 -10.55 8.22 6.84
C ASP A 36 -9.55 7.20 6.25
N GLY A 37 -8.25 7.47 6.43
CA GLY A 37 -7.16 6.71 5.84
C GLY A 37 -6.96 7.02 4.36
N ILE A 38 -5.85 6.52 3.82
CA ILE A 38 -5.53 6.74 2.40
C ILE A 38 -6.22 5.67 1.55
N LYS A 39 -7.27 6.07 0.84
CA LYS A 39 -7.98 5.23 -0.14
C LYS A 39 -7.40 5.40 -1.54
N TYR A 40 -7.20 4.29 -2.21
CA TYR A 40 -6.95 4.22 -3.64
C TYR A 40 -8.15 3.66 -4.38
N VAL A 41 -8.55 4.33 -5.46
CA VAL A 41 -9.64 3.93 -6.34
C VAL A 41 -9.03 3.61 -7.71
N GLY A 42 -9.34 2.44 -8.27
CA GLY A 42 -8.85 2.04 -9.58
C GLY A 42 -8.83 0.53 -9.78
N ASN A 43 -8.68 0.10 -11.03
CA ASN A 43 -8.53 -1.31 -11.39
C ASN A 43 -7.10 -1.78 -11.08
N ILE A 44 -6.78 -1.81 -9.79
CA ILE A 44 -5.48 -2.25 -9.31
C ILE A 44 -5.63 -3.75 -9.13
N THR A 45 -5.33 -4.47 -10.22
CA THR A 45 -5.35 -5.93 -10.22
C THR A 45 -4.35 -6.43 -9.18
N ARG A 46 -4.90 -6.93 -8.08
CA ARG A 46 -4.29 -7.81 -7.04
C ARG A 46 -2.77 -7.77 -6.91
N TYR A 47 -2.30 -7.29 -5.76
CA TYR A 47 -1.02 -7.65 -5.09
C TYR A 47 0.31 -7.40 -5.80
N ALA A 48 0.33 -7.26 -7.13
CA ALA A 48 1.55 -6.90 -7.81
C ALA A 48 1.88 -5.45 -7.46
N PRO A 49 3.16 -5.13 -7.15
CA PRO A 49 3.60 -3.75 -7.18
C PRO A 49 3.41 -3.29 -8.62
N ASP A 50 2.27 -2.67 -8.90
CA ASP A 50 2.19 -1.79 -10.05
C ASP A 50 3.33 -0.79 -9.83
N PRO A 51 4.35 -0.74 -10.71
CA PRO A 51 5.48 0.17 -10.54
C PRO A 51 5.03 1.64 -10.54
N SER A 52 3.81 1.92 -11.02
CA SER A 52 3.19 3.24 -10.91
C SER A 52 2.58 3.53 -9.53
N PHE A 53 2.40 2.52 -8.68
CA PHE A 53 1.90 2.71 -7.32
C PHE A 53 3.05 3.18 -6.42
N PRO A 54 3.06 4.46 -6.01
CA PRO A 54 4.16 4.99 -5.23
C PRO A 54 4.22 4.27 -3.88
N MET A 55 5.44 3.92 -3.46
CA MET A 55 5.70 3.31 -2.16
C MET A 55 4.98 4.10 -1.07
N CYS A 56 4.14 3.43 -0.28
CA CYS A 56 3.39 4.04 0.81
C CYS A 56 2.64 5.31 0.40
N ALA A 57 1.92 5.25 -0.71
CA ALA A 57 1.08 6.34 -1.16
C ALA A 57 1.83 7.63 -1.53
N GLY A 58 3.16 7.56 -1.73
CA GLY A 58 4.01 8.72 -1.96
C GLY A 58 4.38 9.48 -0.68
N PHE A 59 3.98 9.00 0.49
CA PHE A 59 4.43 9.56 1.76
C PHE A 59 5.92 9.25 1.95
N PRO A 60 6.74 10.26 2.35
CA PRO A 60 8.17 10.06 2.53
C PRO A 60 8.46 9.06 3.66
N ALA A 61 9.63 8.43 3.61
CA ALA A 61 10.10 7.61 4.73
C ALA A 61 10.21 8.46 6.01
N ALA A 62 9.81 7.88 7.14
CA ALA A 62 9.90 8.49 8.46
C ALA A 62 10.92 7.75 9.34
N ALA A 63 11.21 8.31 10.51
CA ALA A 63 12.01 7.63 11.52
C ALA A 63 11.28 6.35 11.99
N PRO A 64 11.99 5.23 12.22
CA PRO A 64 11.36 4.02 12.71
C PRO A 64 10.62 4.25 14.04
N VAL A 65 9.35 3.86 14.10
CA VAL A 65 8.49 4.07 15.28
C VAL A 65 8.53 2.89 16.25
N GLN A 66 9.03 1.73 15.80
CA GLN A 66 9.08 0.53 16.61
C GLN A 66 10.23 -0.39 16.19
N THR A 67 10.72 -1.18 17.14
CA THR A 67 11.78 -2.17 16.94
C THR A 67 11.28 -3.55 17.32
N TYR A 68 11.57 -4.52 16.46
CA TYR A 68 11.25 -5.93 16.62
C TYR A 68 12.52 -6.78 16.50
N THR A 69 12.40 -8.06 16.81
CA THR A 69 13.46 -9.05 16.59
C THR A 69 13.01 -10.01 15.51
N ALA A 70 13.90 -10.36 14.58
CA ALA A 70 13.64 -11.39 13.59
C ALA A 70 13.13 -12.67 14.29
N GLY A 71 12.06 -13.28 13.78
CA GLY A 71 11.48 -14.45 14.44
C GLY A 71 10.60 -14.12 15.65
N SER A 72 10.37 -12.85 16.00
CA SER A 72 9.32 -12.48 16.94
C SER A 72 7.95 -12.35 16.25
N LYS A 73 6.88 -12.38 17.05
CA LYS A 73 5.57 -11.96 16.58
C LYS A 73 5.48 -10.44 16.51
N LEU A 74 4.72 -9.97 15.53
CA LEU A 74 4.42 -8.59 15.21
C LEU A 74 2.94 -8.36 15.48
N ASP A 75 2.61 -7.57 16.49
CA ASP A 75 1.23 -7.25 16.82
C ASP A 75 0.76 -6.05 15.99
N ILE A 76 -0.18 -6.31 15.09
CA ILE A 76 -0.74 -5.34 14.16
C ILE A 76 -2.16 -4.99 14.58
N LYS A 77 -2.50 -3.70 14.54
CA LYS A 77 -3.83 -3.17 14.87
C LYS A 77 -4.30 -2.23 13.78
N TRP A 78 -5.55 -2.35 13.40
CA TRP A 78 -6.20 -1.44 12.46
C TRP A 78 -7.59 -1.09 12.96
N SER A 79 -8.16 -0.04 12.39
CA SER A 79 -9.55 0.33 12.59
C SER A 79 -10.25 0.32 11.24
N VAL A 80 -11.46 -0.23 11.20
CA VAL A 80 -12.38 -0.10 10.06
C VAL A 80 -13.64 0.59 10.57
N THR A 81 -14.00 1.73 10.00
CA THR A 81 -15.17 2.50 10.47
C THR A 81 -16.48 1.85 10.05
N ILE A 82 -16.54 1.34 8.82
CA ILE A 82 -17.73 0.68 8.25
C ILE A 82 -17.25 -0.58 7.54
N PRO A 83 -17.61 -1.77 8.04
CA PRO A 83 -17.24 -3.02 7.39
C PRO A 83 -17.81 -3.10 5.97
N HIS A 84 -16.97 -3.50 5.03
CA HIS A 84 -17.36 -3.87 3.68
C HIS A 84 -16.96 -5.30 3.40
N THR A 85 -17.52 -5.89 2.35
CA THR A 85 -17.05 -7.17 1.86
C THR A 85 -15.61 -7.01 1.39
N SER A 86 -14.68 -7.70 2.05
CA SER A 86 -13.29 -7.78 1.63
C SER A 86 -12.99 -9.13 1.01
N ASP A 87 -12.17 -9.14 -0.04
CA ASP A 87 -11.59 -10.36 -0.62
C ASP A 87 -10.23 -10.00 -1.23
N PRO A 88 -9.13 -10.55 -0.69
CA PRO A 88 -9.14 -11.67 0.26
C PRO A 88 -9.33 -11.27 1.73
N GLY A 89 -9.24 -9.99 2.10
CA GLY A 89 -9.22 -9.53 3.49
C GLY A 89 -8.10 -8.51 3.72
N VAL A 90 -7.66 -8.38 4.98
CA VAL A 90 -6.47 -7.61 5.34
C VAL A 90 -5.20 -8.35 4.90
N THR A 91 -4.25 -7.60 4.35
CA THR A 91 -2.90 -8.08 4.01
C THR A 91 -1.85 -7.28 4.75
N ILE A 92 -0.93 -7.98 5.39
CA ILE A 92 0.26 -7.43 6.04
C ILE A 92 1.48 -7.86 5.22
N SER A 93 2.29 -6.89 4.82
CA SER A 93 3.52 -7.12 4.07
C SER A 93 4.66 -6.26 4.60
N ILE A 94 5.90 -6.64 4.34
CA ILE A 94 7.09 -5.93 4.80
C ILE A 94 8.12 -5.83 3.68
N GLN A 95 8.79 -4.70 3.58
CA GLN A 95 9.94 -4.48 2.71
C GLN A 95 11.16 -4.23 3.60
N TYR A 96 12.23 -5.02 3.47
CA TYR A 96 13.42 -4.87 4.31
C TYR A 96 14.43 -3.88 3.72
N GLN A 97 14.41 -3.66 2.40
CA GLN A 97 15.26 -2.68 1.70
C GLN A 97 14.45 -1.96 0.61
N PRO A 98 14.70 -0.67 0.33
CA PRO A 98 13.92 0.10 -0.65
C PRO A 98 13.86 -0.51 -2.07
N SER A 99 14.87 -1.29 -2.47
CA SER A 99 14.95 -1.94 -3.77
C SER A 99 14.34 -3.34 -3.81
N GLU A 100 13.92 -3.89 -2.68
CA GLU A 100 13.29 -5.21 -2.60
C GLU A 100 11.77 -5.10 -2.79
N GLU A 101 11.14 -6.16 -3.25
CA GLU A 101 9.68 -6.24 -3.23
C GLU A 101 9.14 -6.41 -1.80
N PHE A 102 7.89 -6.02 -1.59
CA PHE A 102 7.20 -6.30 -0.34
C PHE A 102 6.94 -7.81 -0.21
N MET A 103 7.49 -8.41 0.84
CA MET A 103 7.20 -9.77 1.24
C MET A 103 5.86 -9.82 2.00
N VAL A 104 4.91 -10.63 1.54
CA VAL A 104 3.65 -10.85 2.27
C VAL A 104 3.91 -11.69 3.52
N LEU A 105 3.55 -11.16 4.68
CA LEU A 105 3.65 -11.83 5.98
C LEU A 105 2.33 -12.51 6.38
N GLY A 106 1.20 -11.93 5.98
CA GLY A 106 -0.14 -12.47 6.19
C GLY A 106 -1.11 -11.89 5.16
N SER A 107 -2.05 -12.71 4.69
CA SER A 107 -3.07 -12.31 3.73
C SER A 107 -4.37 -13.05 4.03
N GLY A 108 -5.48 -12.48 3.59
CA GLY A 108 -6.81 -13.00 3.87
C GLY A 108 -7.18 -12.99 5.35
N ILE A 109 -6.61 -12.04 6.10
CA ILE A 109 -6.95 -11.86 7.50
C ILE A 109 -8.36 -11.28 7.57
N ASP A 110 -9.21 -11.92 8.37
CA ASP A 110 -10.60 -11.51 8.62
C ASP A 110 -10.64 -10.04 9.05
N ASP A 111 -11.35 -9.21 8.28
CA ASP A 111 -11.47 -7.78 8.50
C ASP A 111 -12.51 -7.42 9.56
N ALA A 112 -13.29 -8.41 10.05
CA ALA A 112 -14.05 -8.28 11.29
C ALA A 112 -13.13 -8.24 12.53
N LEU A 113 -11.88 -8.70 12.41
CA LEU A 113 -10.85 -8.48 13.42
C LEU A 113 -10.30 -7.05 13.31
N THR A 114 -9.85 -6.49 14.43
CA THR A 114 -9.16 -5.19 14.48
C THR A 114 -7.68 -5.33 14.81
N GLN A 115 -7.19 -6.57 14.87
CA GLN A 115 -5.81 -6.88 15.17
C GLN A 115 -5.40 -8.29 14.74
N ALA A 116 -4.11 -8.49 14.48
CA ALA A 116 -3.50 -9.79 14.20
C ALA A 116 -2.07 -9.84 14.77
N SER A 117 -1.59 -11.06 15.05
CA SER A 117 -0.22 -11.30 15.47
C SER A 117 0.48 -12.13 14.39
N ILE A 118 1.46 -11.55 13.71
CA ILE A 118 2.11 -12.12 12.52
C ILE A 118 3.57 -12.45 12.81
N GLN A 119 4.03 -13.61 12.36
CA GLN A 119 5.40 -14.06 12.60
C GLN A 119 6.38 -13.37 11.64
N LEU A 120 7.39 -12.66 12.16
CA LEU A 120 8.49 -12.16 11.35
C LEU A 120 9.41 -13.32 10.91
N PRO A 121 9.96 -13.31 9.69
CA PRO A 121 10.97 -14.27 9.28
C PRO A 121 12.18 -14.24 10.24
N PRO A 122 12.65 -15.40 10.73
CA PRO A 122 13.75 -15.46 11.71
C PRO A 122 15.12 -15.07 11.16
N ASN A 123 15.28 -15.07 9.85
CA ASN A 123 16.53 -14.85 9.12
C ASN A 123 16.55 -13.53 8.32
N LYS A 124 15.65 -12.59 8.62
CA LYS A 124 15.59 -11.27 7.96
C LYS A 124 15.65 -10.16 9.01
N SER A 125 16.50 -9.18 8.76
CA SER A 125 16.70 -8.01 9.61
C SER A 125 16.89 -6.76 8.75
N SER A 126 16.53 -5.60 9.28
CA SER A 126 16.76 -4.30 8.64
C SER A 126 16.69 -3.18 9.66
N THR A 127 17.51 -2.15 9.46
CA THR A 127 17.48 -0.90 10.22
C THR A 127 16.44 0.10 9.68
N SER A 128 15.78 -0.21 8.57
CA SER A 128 14.85 0.66 7.87
C SER A 128 13.81 -0.16 7.08
N ALA A 129 13.13 -1.08 7.77
CA ALA A 129 12.07 -1.86 7.15
C ALA A 129 10.77 -1.04 7.08
N VAL A 130 9.97 -1.29 6.05
CA VAL A 130 8.66 -0.70 5.87
C VAL A 130 7.60 -1.78 6.01
N LEU A 131 6.78 -1.69 7.05
CA LEU A 131 5.58 -2.49 7.18
C LEU A 131 4.44 -1.83 6.41
N ARG A 132 3.66 -2.63 5.68
CA ARG A 132 2.48 -2.19 4.95
C ARG A 132 1.25 -3.00 5.34
N PHE A 133 0.24 -2.30 5.82
CA PHE A 133 -1.14 -2.76 5.94
C PHE A 133 -1.91 -2.41 4.67
N MET A 134 -2.74 -3.33 4.20
CA MET A 134 -3.64 -3.10 3.09
C MET A 134 -4.98 -3.79 3.36
N TRP A 135 -6.08 -3.08 3.17
CA TRP A 135 -7.44 -3.64 3.21
C TRP A 135 -8.16 -3.29 1.93
N GLN A 136 -8.60 -4.31 1.19
CA GLN A 136 -9.34 -4.14 -0.06
C GLN A 136 -10.83 -4.21 0.23
N SER A 137 -11.56 -3.14 -0.06
CA SER A 137 -13.01 -3.16 0.01
C SER A 137 -13.59 -3.34 -1.39
N LYS A 138 -14.42 -4.39 -1.56
CA LYS A 138 -15.12 -4.64 -2.83
C LYS A 138 -16.24 -3.65 -3.07
N ASP A 139 -16.96 -3.29 -2.01
CA ASP A 139 -18.19 -2.51 -2.11
C ASP A 139 -17.92 -1.07 -2.55
N ASP A 140 -16.76 -0.54 -2.18
CA ASP A 140 -16.37 0.84 -2.51
C ASP A 140 -15.27 0.94 -3.60
N GLY A 141 -14.93 -0.20 -4.21
CA GLY A 141 -14.05 -0.31 -5.38
C GLY A 141 -12.60 0.14 -5.14
N GLY A 142 -12.11 0.07 -3.90
CA GLY A 142 -10.79 0.58 -3.55
C GLY A 142 -10.05 -0.25 -2.51
N PHE A 143 -8.88 0.25 -2.11
CA PHE A 143 -8.17 -0.26 -0.96
C PHE A 143 -7.57 0.85 -0.13
N TYR A 144 -7.42 0.54 1.15
CA TYR A 144 -6.82 1.40 2.16
C TYR A 144 -5.41 0.92 2.41
N ILE A 145 -4.47 1.86 2.54
CA ILE A 145 -3.07 1.56 2.83
C ILE A 145 -2.59 2.32 4.04
N GLY A 146 -1.85 1.62 4.91
CA GLY A 146 -1.09 2.20 5.99
C GLY A 146 0.34 1.70 5.92
N CYS A 147 1.32 2.59 6.12
CA CYS A 147 2.72 2.21 6.19
C CYS A 147 3.34 2.66 7.50
N SER A 148 4.22 1.83 8.06
CA SER A 148 4.97 2.15 9.27
C SER A 148 6.45 1.79 9.06
N ASP A 149 7.33 2.72 9.39
CA ASP A 149 8.77 2.48 9.37
C ASP A 149 9.18 1.80 10.69
N ILE A 150 9.88 0.67 10.60
CA ILE A 150 10.28 -0.15 11.75
C ILE A 150 11.72 -0.65 11.63
N VAL A 151 12.29 -1.04 12.76
CA VAL A 151 13.56 -1.79 12.82
C VAL A 151 13.25 -3.25 13.10
N VAL A 152 13.93 -4.15 12.39
CA VAL A 152 13.96 -5.58 12.69
C VAL A 152 15.41 -5.97 12.99
N ASN A 153 15.71 -6.15 14.26
CA ASN A 153 17.03 -6.61 14.70
C ASN A 153 17.21 -8.10 14.38
N PRO A 154 18.45 -8.56 14.11
CA PRO A 154 18.73 -9.99 13.97
C PRO A 154 18.28 -10.79 15.20
N SER A 155 17.82 -12.01 14.98
CA SER A 155 17.56 -12.94 16.08
C SER A 155 18.88 -13.33 16.75
N LYS A 156 18.89 -13.46 18.08
CA LYS A 156 20.04 -14.03 18.81
C LYS A 156 20.24 -15.51 18.46
N ASP A 157 19.15 -16.17 18.08
CA ASP A 157 19.11 -17.58 17.70
C ASP A 157 19.11 -17.77 16.18
N ALA A 158 19.36 -16.70 15.41
CA ALA A 158 19.66 -16.84 13.99
C ALA A 158 20.98 -17.61 13.90
N VAL A 159 20.88 -18.94 13.86
CA VAL A 159 21.95 -19.80 13.40
C VAL A 159 22.29 -19.24 12.04
N VAL A 160 23.46 -18.60 11.95
CA VAL A 160 24.10 -18.30 10.68
C VAL A 160 24.41 -19.66 10.10
N GLY A 161 23.41 -20.31 9.51
CA GLY A 161 23.63 -21.41 8.61
C GLY A 161 24.66 -20.88 7.62
N PRO A 162 25.70 -21.66 7.27
CA PRO A 162 26.65 -21.23 6.28
C PRO A 162 25.83 -20.84 5.06
N SER A 163 25.71 -19.53 4.81
CA SER A 163 25.40 -19.03 3.50
C SER A 163 26.53 -19.60 2.67
N THR A 164 26.27 -20.72 2.00
CA THR A 164 27.14 -21.22 0.96
C THR A 164 27.13 -20.10 -0.06
N ILE A 165 28.07 -19.18 0.10
CA ILE A 165 28.46 -18.24 -0.92
C ILE A 165 29.03 -19.15 -1.99
N THR A 166 28.16 -19.67 -2.85
CA THR A 166 28.57 -20.17 -4.15
C THR A 166 29.06 -18.93 -4.87
N ALA A 167 30.34 -18.62 -4.65
CA ALA A 167 31.07 -17.74 -5.52
C ALA A 167 31.05 -18.45 -6.88
N SER A 168 30.08 -18.10 -7.71
CA SER A 168 30.19 -18.31 -9.15
C SER A 168 31.36 -17.45 -9.59
N ILE A 169 32.56 -18.03 -9.55
CA ILE A 169 33.72 -17.49 -10.23
C ILE A 169 33.32 -17.48 -11.70
N ILE A 170 32.89 -16.32 -12.19
CA ILE A 170 32.84 -16.05 -13.62
C ILE A 170 34.30 -16.04 -14.04
N THR A 171 34.82 -17.20 -14.43
CA THR A 171 36.09 -17.28 -15.15
C THR A 171 35.88 -16.57 -16.47
N THR A 172 36.34 -15.33 -16.55
CA THR A 172 36.46 -14.61 -17.81
C THR A 172 37.51 -15.34 -18.64
N GLU A 173 37.08 -16.27 -19.49
CA GLU A 173 37.93 -16.80 -20.53
C GLU A 173 38.32 -15.63 -21.45
N SER A 174 39.62 -15.31 -21.41
CA SER A 174 40.27 -14.43 -22.36
C SER A 174 40.11 -15.02 -23.76
N PRO A 175 39.51 -14.31 -24.74
CA PRO A 175 39.43 -14.82 -26.10
C PRO A 175 40.84 -14.95 -26.68
N ALA A 176 41.22 -16.19 -26.95
CA ALA A 176 42.41 -16.50 -27.73
C ALA A 176 42.25 -15.94 -29.15
N LYS A 177 43.09 -14.94 -29.43
CA LYS A 177 43.73 -14.65 -30.71
C LYS A 177 43.42 -15.64 -31.85
N MET A 178 42.45 -15.27 -32.70
CA MET A 178 42.43 -15.71 -34.09
C MET A 178 42.66 -14.50 -35.01
N ALA A 179 43.69 -14.63 -35.83
CA ALA A 179 44.16 -13.61 -36.76
C ALA A 179 43.47 -13.73 -38.12
N ALA A 180 43.27 -12.55 -38.74
CA ALA A 180 43.20 -12.27 -40.18
C ALA A 180 41.96 -12.81 -40.94
N THR A 181 41.33 -12.18 -41.93
CA THR A 181 41.67 -11.05 -42.83
C THR A 181 40.33 -10.53 -43.37
N GLY A 182 40.16 -9.22 -43.55
CA GLY A 182 38.94 -8.70 -44.17
C GLY A 182 38.90 -7.18 -44.28
N THR A 183 39.63 -6.65 -45.24
CA THR A 183 39.62 -5.26 -45.67
C THR A 183 38.23 -4.84 -46.18
N SER A 184 37.63 -3.79 -45.60
CA SER A 184 36.93 -2.78 -46.41
C SER A 184 36.82 -1.44 -45.69
N LYS A 185 37.15 -0.45 -46.50
CA LYS A 185 37.32 0.99 -46.27
C LYS A 185 35.95 1.66 -46.29
N SER A 186 35.65 2.51 -45.31
CA SER A 186 34.93 3.76 -45.61
C SER A 186 35.11 4.79 -44.50
N ALA A 187 35.58 5.96 -44.91
CA ALA A 187 35.77 7.14 -44.09
C ALA A 187 34.44 7.89 -43.94
N SER A 188 34.21 8.51 -42.79
CA SER A 188 33.64 9.86 -42.76
C SER A 188 33.87 10.53 -41.41
N THR A 189 34.57 11.65 -41.50
CA THR A 189 34.79 12.75 -40.57
C THR A 189 33.51 13.27 -39.91
N ALA A 190 33.56 13.67 -38.63
CA ALA A 190 33.06 14.97 -38.13
C ALA A 190 33.18 15.10 -36.60
N THR A 191 34.19 15.86 -36.18
CA THR A 191 34.14 17.01 -35.25
C THR A 191 32.99 17.08 -34.23
N GLY A 192 33.34 17.07 -32.94
CA GLY A 192 32.47 17.52 -31.84
C GLY A 192 32.14 19.03 -31.92
N PRO A 193 31.21 19.49 -31.08
CA PRO A 193 31.68 20.18 -29.87
C PRO A 193 30.84 19.96 -28.61
N ALA A 194 31.52 20.18 -27.48
CA ALA A 194 31.10 20.83 -26.24
C ALA A 194 29.64 20.67 -25.76
N GLY A 195 29.53 20.03 -24.57
CA GLY A 195 28.95 20.65 -23.38
C GLY A 195 27.46 21.01 -23.44
N MET A 196 26.64 20.21 -22.76
CA MET A 196 25.42 20.74 -22.14
C MET A 196 25.28 20.20 -20.72
N ALA A 197 25.16 21.16 -19.81
CA ALA A 197 24.92 20.98 -18.40
C ALA A 197 23.62 20.21 -18.14
N SER A 198 23.68 19.22 -17.28
CA SER A 198 22.52 18.55 -16.69
C SER A 198 21.86 19.48 -15.68
N VAL A 199 20.83 20.21 -16.12
CA VAL A 199 19.93 20.96 -15.24
C VAL A 199 18.97 19.96 -14.59
N SER A 200 19.20 19.65 -13.31
CA SER A 200 18.22 18.94 -12.49
C SER A 200 17.11 19.91 -12.11
N ALA A 201 16.00 19.90 -12.86
CA ALA A 201 14.78 20.55 -12.43
C ALA A 201 14.07 19.65 -11.40
N VAL A 202 14.18 20.01 -10.13
CA VAL A 202 13.33 19.49 -9.06
C VAL A 202 11.93 20.06 -9.30
N VAL A 203 11.08 19.31 -10.01
CA VAL A 203 9.65 19.57 -10.04
C VAL A 203 9.09 19.06 -8.72
N LYS A 204 8.83 19.95 -7.77
CA LYS A 204 7.96 19.65 -6.62
C LYS A 204 6.58 19.32 -7.18
N PRO A 205 6.03 18.11 -6.99
CA PRO A 205 4.62 17.88 -7.25
C PRO A 205 3.82 18.68 -6.21
N THR A 206 3.16 19.75 -6.66
CA THR A 206 2.11 20.40 -5.89
C THR A 206 0.89 19.48 -5.92
N LEU A 207 0.78 18.61 -4.93
CA LEU A 207 -0.46 17.89 -4.66
C LEU A 207 -1.51 18.92 -4.22
N SER A 208 -2.40 19.27 -5.14
CA SER A 208 -3.61 20.03 -4.83
C SER A 208 -4.59 19.09 -4.13
N VAL A 209 -4.48 19.03 -2.80
CA VAL A 209 -5.54 18.47 -1.97
C VAL A 209 -6.68 19.47 -1.99
N LYS A 210 -7.72 19.20 -2.78
CA LYS A 210 -9.01 19.87 -2.62
C LYS A 210 -9.57 19.45 -1.25
N SER A 211 -9.27 20.25 -0.24
CA SER A 211 -9.99 20.26 1.04
C SER A 211 -11.42 20.74 0.79
N GLY A 212 -12.28 19.82 0.34
CA GLY A 212 -13.72 19.98 0.35
C GLY A 212 -14.28 19.44 1.66
N SER A 213 -13.97 20.10 2.77
CA SER A 213 -14.57 19.83 4.07
C SER A 213 -15.81 20.69 4.21
N GLU A 214 -16.99 20.14 3.94
CA GLU A 214 -18.24 20.38 4.69
C GLU A 214 -19.17 19.17 4.48
N CYS A 215 -18.85 18.03 5.13
CA CYS A 215 -19.85 16.99 5.33
C CYS A 215 -20.59 17.31 6.64
N THR A 216 -21.66 18.10 6.51
CA THR A 216 -22.68 18.21 7.54
C THR A 216 -23.20 16.80 7.83
N ALA A 217 -22.85 16.26 8.99
CA ALA A 217 -23.39 15.00 9.47
C ALA A 217 -24.91 15.15 9.66
N VAL A 218 -25.68 14.74 8.66
CA VAL A 218 -27.13 14.59 8.79
C VAL A 218 -27.36 13.33 9.63
N VAL A 219 -27.54 13.52 10.94
CA VAL A 219 -28.06 12.49 11.83
C VAL A 219 -29.54 12.29 11.44
N VAL A 220 -29.81 11.36 10.53
CA VAL A 220 -31.19 10.91 10.28
C VAL A 220 -31.58 9.97 11.40
N ALA A 221 -32.13 10.52 12.48
CA ALA A 221 -32.87 9.76 13.46
C ALA A 221 -34.20 9.30 12.82
N ALA A 222 -34.19 8.12 12.21
CA ALA A 222 -35.40 7.50 11.67
C ALA A 222 -36.29 7.01 12.82
N TRP A 223 -37.21 7.86 13.28
CA TRP A 223 -38.35 7.44 14.08
C TRP A 223 -39.40 6.81 13.15
N LEU A 224 -39.39 5.48 13.06
CA LEU A 224 -40.43 4.72 12.38
C LEU A 224 -41.65 4.61 13.30
N ILE A 225 -42.65 5.50 13.12
CA ILE A 225 -43.98 5.32 13.72
C ILE A 225 -44.91 4.75 12.65
N LEU A 226 -45.15 3.44 12.72
CA LEU A 226 -46.17 2.76 11.95
C LEU A 226 -47.50 2.83 12.73
N VAL A 227 -48.38 3.78 12.43
CA VAL A 227 -49.77 3.77 12.91
C VAL A 227 -50.62 3.05 11.88
N VAL A 228 -50.91 1.76 12.11
CA VAL A 228 -51.96 1.05 11.38
C VAL A 228 -53.27 1.34 12.11
N SER A 229 -54.11 2.19 11.52
CA SER A 229 -55.50 2.37 11.96
C SER A 229 -56.36 1.36 11.21
N VAL A 230 -56.83 0.32 11.91
CA VAL A 230 -57.92 -0.53 11.42
C VAL A 230 -59.21 0.01 12.04
N SER A 231 -60.06 0.60 11.21
CA SER A 231 -61.44 0.91 11.58
C SER A 231 -62.32 -0.26 11.14
N LEU A 232 -63.04 -0.84 12.08
CA LEU A 232 -64.20 -1.72 11.87
C LEU A 232 -65.48 -0.93 12.13
#